data_AF-A0A662W5S0-F1
#
_entry.id   AF-A0A662W5S0-F1
#
_cell.length_a   1.000
_cell.length_b   1.000
_cell.length_c   1.000
_cell.angle_alpha   90.00
_cell.angle_beta   90.00
_cell.angle_gamma   90.00
#
_symmetry.space_group_name_H-M   'P 1'
#
loop_
_entity.id
_entity.type
_entity.pdbx_description
1 polymer ?
#
loop_
_entity_poly.entity_id
_entity_poly.type
_entity_poly.pdbx_seq_one_letter_code
_entity_poly.pdbx_strand_id
1 'polypeptide(L)'
;MDDSVDFLNSGIFAPFKKWGTKWSLWPVHLVTACCGVELAHAYASGYDGERLGSLNYGIARQTNLIIVEGAITRKMARVLKITYEQMPEPKFVIVMGACGLKGGLFWNGYHMVRPSDVVPVDFFVPGCPPTPESLLRAIRALQDKIMSGEARSTIEFEKYDLSGIKARSEQPLVPPSPRYCSPTPPIKLDVPRDVDWEFGEKLVEEMKSELKGLYKSITITDKNRIAIHVEKKDVVTIASKLSKKFDHVKNVNVIDIPHEDSFIVEYQLSSYSVKELMPVIVNIFARIPRSDARFPSLTVFWPSADYLEREMYDLFGIWFDGNPAMGERFLLAPDTPEFPLRKDRKLREEQYYEEVKQ
;
A
#
# COMPACT_ATOMS: atom_id res chain seq x y z
N MET A 1 33.78 -9.13 17.19
CA MET A 1 34.56 -9.77 16.12
C MET A 1 33.57 -10.51 15.25
N ASP A 2 33.82 -10.53 13.95
CA ASP A 2 32.88 -11.06 12.96
C ASP A 2 33.12 -12.56 12.82
N ASP A 3 32.39 -13.38 13.59
CA ASP A 3 32.56 -14.84 13.67
C ASP A 3 32.52 -15.50 12.28
N SER A 4 31.77 -14.92 11.35
CA SER A 4 31.71 -15.34 9.94
C SER A 4 33.05 -15.14 9.22
N VAL A 5 33.71 -13.99 9.41
CA VAL A 5 35.02 -13.70 8.82
C VAL A 5 36.11 -14.57 9.46
N ASP A 6 36.05 -14.78 10.78
CA ASP A 6 37.00 -15.65 11.49
C ASP A 6 36.87 -17.10 11.01
N PHE A 7 35.64 -17.59 10.83
CA PHE A 7 35.39 -18.89 10.22
C PHE A 7 35.98 -18.98 8.80
N LEU A 8 35.82 -17.95 7.97
CA LEU A 8 36.35 -17.94 6.61
C LEU A 8 37.89 -17.90 6.58
N ASN A 9 38.52 -17.26 7.55
CA ASN A 9 39.97 -17.20 7.72
C ASN A 9 40.59 -18.50 8.29
N SER A 10 39.78 -19.38 8.88
CA SER A 10 40.30 -20.56 9.58
C SER A 10 40.74 -21.71 8.65
N GLY A 11 41.83 -22.37 9.03
CA GLY A 11 42.29 -23.62 8.42
C GLY A 11 42.97 -23.48 7.05
N ILE A 12 43.51 -24.60 6.55
CA ILE A 12 44.27 -24.65 5.29
C ILE A 12 43.42 -24.35 4.04
N PHE A 13 42.10 -24.58 4.12
CA PHE A 13 41.15 -24.34 3.04
C PHE A 13 40.56 -22.92 3.04
N ALA A 14 41.07 -22.01 3.90
CA ALA A 14 40.59 -20.63 3.95
C ALA A 14 40.53 -19.93 2.57
N PRO A 15 41.54 -20.06 1.67
CA PRO A 15 41.47 -19.44 0.35
C PRO A 15 40.25 -19.91 -0.48
N PHE A 16 39.92 -21.20 -0.42
CA PHE A 16 38.79 -21.78 -1.14
C PHE A 16 37.45 -21.38 -0.53
N LYS A 17 37.34 -21.39 0.81
CA LYS A 17 36.12 -20.94 1.52
C LYS A 17 35.80 -19.49 1.20
N LYS A 18 36.81 -18.61 1.23
CA LYS A 18 36.67 -17.19 0.88
C LYS A 18 36.25 -17.00 -0.57
N TRP A 19 36.92 -17.68 -1.49
CA TRP A 19 36.60 -17.59 -2.92
C TRP A 19 35.17 -18.07 -3.21
N GLY A 20 34.77 -19.22 -2.66
CA GLY A 20 33.42 -19.76 -2.84
C GLY A 20 32.34 -18.86 -2.25
N THR A 21 32.59 -18.30 -1.06
CA THR A 21 31.64 -17.37 -0.41
C THR A 21 31.54 -16.04 -1.15
N LYS A 22 32.67 -15.51 -1.65
CA LYS A 22 32.72 -14.26 -2.42
C LYS A 22 31.82 -14.32 -3.66
N TRP A 23 31.86 -15.43 -4.41
CA TRP A 23 31.14 -15.58 -5.69
C TRP A 23 29.77 -16.26 -5.55
N SER A 24 29.29 -16.46 -4.32
CA SER A 24 28.00 -17.10 -4.05
C SER A 24 27.30 -16.40 -2.89
N LEU A 25 27.00 -15.11 -3.07
CA LEU A 25 26.26 -14.29 -2.09
C LEU A 25 24.78 -14.25 -2.46
N TRP A 26 23.94 -14.94 -1.72
CA TRP A 26 22.52 -15.06 -2.07
C TRP A 26 21.72 -14.21 -1.09
N PRO A 27 21.26 -13.00 -1.48
CA PRO A 27 20.39 -12.21 -0.62
C PRO A 27 19.03 -12.87 -0.46
N VAL A 28 18.55 -12.94 0.79
CA VAL A 28 17.16 -13.24 1.08
C VAL A 28 16.30 -12.04 0.71
N HIS A 29 15.20 -12.32 0.00
CA HIS A 29 14.27 -11.27 -0.36
C HIS A 29 13.44 -10.82 0.86
N LEU A 30 13.66 -9.58 1.32
CA LEU A 30 12.95 -8.99 2.46
C LEU A 30 12.54 -7.55 2.14
N VAL A 31 11.53 -7.42 1.27
CA VAL A 31 10.98 -6.14 0.84
C VAL A 31 10.16 -5.51 1.96
N THR A 32 10.55 -4.32 2.38
CA THR A 32 9.83 -3.59 3.45
C THR A 32 9.38 -2.20 3.05
N ALA A 33 10.05 -1.57 2.07
CA ALA A 33 9.72 -0.24 1.56
C ALA A 33 10.17 -0.06 0.11
N CYS A 34 10.25 1.20 -0.34
CA CYS A 34 10.61 1.62 -1.70
C CYS A 34 11.96 1.09 -2.21
N CYS A 35 12.92 0.80 -1.32
CA CYS A 35 14.24 0.30 -1.72
C CYS A 35 14.16 -1.07 -2.42
N GLY A 36 13.09 -1.85 -2.23
CA GLY A 36 12.94 -3.14 -2.91
C GLY A 36 12.70 -3.04 -4.42
N VAL A 37 12.12 -1.94 -4.89
CA VAL A 37 12.02 -1.68 -6.34
C VAL A 37 13.41 -1.49 -6.93
N GLU A 38 14.30 -0.82 -6.20
CA GLU A 38 15.66 -0.62 -6.68
C GLU A 38 16.51 -1.88 -6.57
N LEU A 39 16.27 -2.72 -5.55
CA LEU A 39 16.84 -4.07 -5.53
C LEU A 39 16.40 -4.83 -6.79
N ALA A 40 15.11 -4.84 -7.13
CA ALA A 40 14.63 -5.50 -8.34
C ALA A 40 15.33 -4.93 -9.60
N HIS A 41 15.55 -3.62 -9.67
CA HIS A 41 16.26 -2.98 -10.79
C HIS A 41 17.74 -3.39 -10.86
N ALA A 42 18.43 -3.51 -9.72
CA ALA A 42 19.83 -3.95 -9.66
C ALA A 42 20.04 -5.39 -10.17
N TYR A 43 19.00 -6.23 -10.08
CA TYR A 43 19.00 -7.61 -10.55
C TYR A 43 18.29 -7.79 -11.89
N ALA A 44 17.70 -6.72 -12.44
CA ALA A 44 17.13 -6.73 -13.78
C ALA A 44 18.22 -6.70 -14.85
N SER A 45 17.82 -6.93 -16.10
CA SER A 45 18.72 -7.02 -17.27
C SER A 45 19.61 -5.79 -17.51
N GLY A 46 19.23 -4.61 -17.01
CA GLY A 46 20.03 -3.39 -17.15
C GLY A 46 21.34 -3.43 -16.36
N TYR A 47 21.35 -4.05 -15.18
CA TYR A 47 22.50 -4.07 -14.27
C TYR A 47 23.07 -5.46 -14.03
N ASP A 48 22.21 -6.49 -14.06
CA ASP A 48 22.59 -7.89 -13.88
C ASP A 48 23.48 -8.10 -12.64
N GLY A 49 22.85 -8.09 -11.46
CA GLY A 49 23.52 -8.40 -10.19
C GLY A 49 24.10 -9.81 -10.14
N GLU A 50 23.54 -10.76 -10.90
CA GLU A 50 23.96 -12.16 -10.94
C GLU A 50 25.38 -12.32 -11.46
N ARG A 51 25.82 -11.47 -12.40
CA ARG A 51 27.22 -11.45 -12.87
C ARG A 51 28.27 -11.28 -11.77
N LEU A 52 27.88 -10.74 -10.61
CA LEU A 52 28.77 -10.58 -9.47
C LEU A 52 28.84 -11.84 -8.60
N GLY A 53 28.11 -12.90 -8.94
CA GLY A 53 27.90 -14.05 -8.06
C GLY A 53 26.86 -13.77 -6.96
N SER A 54 25.98 -12.80 -7.20
CA SER A 54 24.93 -12.42 -6.26
C SER A 54 23.55 -12.78 -6.81
N LEU A 55 22.82 -13.69 -6.19
CA LEU A 55 21.54 -14.20 -6.70
C LEU A 55 20.44 -14.04 -5.66
N ASN A 56 19.41 -13.25 -5.97
CA ASN A 56 18.29 -13.06 -5.07
C ASN A 56 17.46 -14.35 -4.95
N TYR A 57 17.23 -14.82 -3.72
CA TYR A 57 16.55 -16.08 -3.45
C TYR A 57 15.48 -15.90 -2.35
N GLY A 58 14.34 -16.57 -2.50
CA GLY A 58 13.20 -16.38 -1.57
C GLY A 58 13.33 -17.13 -0.24
N ILE A 59 14.20 -18.15 -0.16
CA ILE A 59 14.26 -19.08 0.98
C ILE A 59 15.45 -18.72 1.89
N ALA A 60 15.15 -18.18 3.08
CA ALA A 60 16.15 -17.74 4.06
C ALA A 60 17.17 -18.83 4.47
N ARG A 61 16.76 -20.09 4.50
CA ARG A 61 17.64 -21.20 4.91
C ARG A 61 18.71 -21.58 3.88
N GLN A 62 18.60 -21.07 2.66
CA GLN A 62 19.54 -21.32 1.57
C GLN A 62 20.37 -20.08 1.21
N THR A 63 20.19 -18.98 1.94
CA THR A 63 20.81 -17.68 1.69
C THR A 63 21.83 -17.34 2.76
N ASN A 64 22.88 -16.63 2.37
CA ASN A 64 23.97 -16.18 3.25
C ASN A 64 24.13 -14.64 3.26
N LEU A 65 23.25 -13.91 2.59
CA LEU A 65 23.21 -12.46 2.62
C LEU A 65 21.78 -12.01 2.95
N ILE A 66 21.63 -10.95 3.72
CA ILE A 66 20.37 -10.23 3.87
C ILE A 66 20.57 -8.78 3.47
N ILE A 67 19.74 -8.31 2.55
CA ILE A 67 19.69 -6.90 2.16
C ILE A 67 18.42 -6.36 2.82
N VAL A 68 18.57 -5.46 3.78
CA VAL A 68 17.43 -4.81 4.43
C VAL A 68 16.98 -3.66 3.54
N GLU A 69 15.88 -3.88 2.83
CA GLU A 69 15.37 -3.02 1.76
C GLU A 69 14.50 -1.87 2.31
N GLY A 70 15.10 -0.98 3.10
CA GLY A 70 14.48 0.27 3.54
C GLY A 70 14.01 0.29 5.00
N ALA A 71 12.74 0.64 5.21
CA ALA A 71 12.20 0.98 6.53
C ALA A 71 11.79 -0.27 7.33
N ILE A 72 12.36 -0.44 8.53
CA ILE A 72 11.94 -1.50 9.46
C ILE A 72 11.03 -0.91 10.54
N THR A 73 9.80 -1.41 10.58
CA THR A 73 8.84 -1.10 11.64
C THR A 73 9.05 -2.00 12.86
N ARG A 74 8.55 -1.59 14.03
CA ARG A 74 8.55 -2.43 15.26
C ARG A 74 7.96 -3.82 15.03
N LYS A 75 6.92 -3.92 14.19
CA LYS A 75 6.29 -5.21 13.85
C LYS A 75 7.22 -6.07 12.99
N MET A 76 7.92 -5.45 12.04
CA MET A 76 8.81 -6.14 11.11
C MET A 76 10.16 -6.52 11.73
N ALA A 77 10.59 -5.83 12.80
CA ALA A 77 11.83 -6.14 13.52
C ALA A 77 11.92 -7.59 13.99
N ARG A 78 10.80 -8.17 14.47
CA ARG A 78 10.74 -9.59 14.84
C ARG A 78 10.99 -10.50 13.64
N VAL A 79 10.39 -10.19 12.49
CA VAL A 79 10.55 -10.99 11.27
C VAL A 79 12.00 -10.93 10.79
N LEU A 80 12.60 -9.73 10.77
CA LEU A 80 14.02 -9.54 10.43
C LEU A 80 14.93 -10.42 11.30
N LYS A 81 14.68 -10.44 12.63
CA LYS A 81 15.47 -11.27 13.56
C LYS A 81 15.32 -12.76 13.26
N ILE A 82 14.09 -13.24 13.08
CA ILE A 82 13.82 -14.65 12.78
C ILE A 82 14.47 -15.07 11.46
N THR A 83 14.35 -14.25 10.43
CA THR A 83 14.99 -14.51 9.12
C THR A 83 16.50 -14.64 9.28
N TYR A 84 17.14 -13.70 9.99
CA TYR A 84 18.59 -13.73 10.23
C TYR A 84 19.03 -14.97 11.03
N GLU A 85 18.28 -15.35 12.07
CA GLU A 85 18.59 -16.53 12.89
C GLU A 85 18.41 -17.85 12.14
N GLN A 86 17.51 -17.90 11.16
CA GLN A 86 17.28 -19.09 10.33
C GLN A 86 18.30 -19.25 9.19
N MET A 87 19.12 -18.24 8.92
CA MET A 87 20.15 -18.28 7.87
C MET A 87 21.40 -19.05 8.35
N PRO A 88 22.00 -19.90 7.50
CA PRO A 88 23.24 -20.59 7.78
C PRO A 88 24.43 -19.62 7.92
N GLU A 89 25.44 -20.01 8.69
CA GLU A 89 26.75 -19.34 8.71
C GLU A 89 27.63 -19.84 7.54
N PRO A 90 28.51 -19.00 6.96
CA PRO A 90 28.70 -17.58 7.26
C PRO A 90 27.60 -16.71 6.64
N LYS A 91 27.11 -15.69 7.37
CA LYS A 91 26.07 -14.77 6.89
C LYS A 91 26.40 -13.29 7.08
N PHE A 92 25.90 -12.47 6.16
CA PHE A 92 26.18 -11.03 6.08
C PHE A 92 24.90 -10.20 5.96
N VAL A 93 24.95 -8.95 6.41
CA VAL A 93 23.83 -8.01 6.44
C VAL A 93 24.22 -6.68 5.80
N ILE A 94 23.52 -6.30 4.74
CA ILE A 94 23.60 -4.97 4.13
C ILE A 94 22.29 -4.24 4.43
N VAL A 95 22.38 -2.98 4.87
CA VAL A 95 21.20 -2.12 5.04
C VAL A 95 21.15 -1.11 3.89
N MET A 96 20.06 -1.15 3.14
CA MET A 96 19.85 -0.31 1.97
C MET A 96 18.88 0.84 2.28
N GLY A 97 19.35 2.06 2.05
CA GLY A 97 18.54 3.27 2.12
C GLY A 97 18.60 4.02 3.46
N ALA A 98 18.25 5.31 3.40
CA ALA A 98 18.29 6.23 4.53
C ALA A 98 17.35 5.81 5.67
N CYS A 99 16.23 5.18 5.34
CA CYS A 99 15.26 4.66 6.30
C CYS A 99 15.87 3.59 7.21
N GLY A 100 16.66 2.68 6.65
CA GLY A 100 17.35 1.65 7.42
C GLY A 100 18.54 2.19 8.23
N LEU A 101 19.18 3.29 7.80
CA LEU A 101 20.31 3.84 8.54
C LEU A 101 19.90 4.54 9.84
N LYS A 102 19.02 5.56 9.74
CA LYS A 102 18.57 6.39 10.89
C LYS A 102 17.09 6.79 10.77
N GLY A 103 16.27 5.96 10.14
CA GLY A 103 14.85 6.23 9.92
C GLY A 103 14.55 7.14 8.72
N GLY A 104 15.54 7.83 8.17
CA GLY A 104 15.41 8.60 6.93
C GLY A 104 14.32 9.68 7.04
N LEU A 105 13.37 9.66 6.10
CA LEU A 105 12.18 10.53 6.15
C LEU A 105 11.37 10.32 7.44
N PHE A 106 11.41 9.11 8.00
CA PHE A 106 10.66 8.69 9.19
C PHE A 106 11.51 8.69 10.46
N TRP A 107 12.59 9.47 10.53
CA TRP A 107 13.52 9.46 11.68
C TRP A 107 12.85 9.70 13.04
N ASN A 108 11.77 10.48 13.09
CA ASN A 108 10.97 10.74 14.29
C ASN A 108 9.66 9.92 14.35
N GLY A 109 9.55 8.88 13.52
CA GLY A 109 8.39 7.99 13.49
C GLY A 109 8.37 7.08 14.72
N TYR A 110 7.29 7.12 15.50
CA TYR A 110 7.12 6.29 16.72
C TYR A 110 7.26 4.77 16.48
N HIS A 111 7.01 4.32 15.26
CA HIS A 111 6.96 2.92 14.84
C HIS A 111 8.25 2.41 14.19
N MET A 112 9.25 3.27 13.96
CA MET A 112 10.50 2.90 13.30
C MET A 112 11.49 2.24 14.25
N VAL A 113 12.26 1.27 13.74
CA VAL A 113 13.35 0.59 14.44
C VAL A 113 14.57 0.58 13.53
N ARG A 114 15.77 0.83 14.08
CA ARG A 114 17.01 0.71 13.31
C ARG A 114 17.35 -0.77 13.16
N PRO A 115 17.59 -1.28 11.94
CA PRO A 115 18.04 -2.66 11.71
C PRO A 115 19.31 -3.02 12.49
N SER A 116 20.22 -2.05 12.69
CA SER A 116 21.43 -2.21 13.51
C SER A 116 21.17 -2.53 14.98
N ASP A 117 19.98 -2.21 15.49
CA ASP A 117 19.57 -2.54 16.86
C ASP A 117 19.00 -3.98 16.94
N VAL A 118 18.78 -4.65 15.79
CA VAL A 118 18.12 -5.97 15.69
C VAL A 118 19.10 -7.06 15.24
N VAL A 119 19.91 -6.77 14.20
CA VAL A 119 20.87 -7.70 13.58
C VAL A 119 22.22 -6.98 13.38
N PRO A 120 23.35 -7.71 13.41
CA PRO A 120 24.66 -7.10 13.15
C PRO A 120 24.75 -6.68 11.68
N VAL A 121 25.01 -5.40 11.42
CA VAL A 121 25.07 -4.83 10.06
C VAL A 121 26.52 -4.72 9.59
N ASP A 122 26.83 -5.22 8.40
CA ASP A 122 28.15 -5.12 7.78
C ASP A 122 28.35 -3.79 7.05
N PHE A 123 27.40 -3.42 6.19
CA PHE A 123 27.48 -2.22 5.37
C PHE A 123 26.16 -1.48 5.30
N PHE A 124 26.24 -0.15 5.20
CA PHE A 124 25.12 0.73 4.94
C PHE A 124 25.25 1.35 3.54
N VAL A 125 24.16 1.31 2.77
CA VAL A 125 24.09 1.91 1.42
C VAL A 125 23.21 3.16 1.50
N PRO A 126 23.78 4.38 1.51
CA PRO A 126 23.00 5.60 1.64
C PRO A 126 22.23 5.91 0.35
N GLY A 127 20.96 6.33 0.48
CA GLY A 127 20.09 6.79 -0.61
C GLY A 127 18.60 6.73 -0.27
N CYS A 128 17.71 7.29 -1.10
CA CYS A 128 16.25 7.27 -0.87
C CYS A 128 15.42 7.22 -2.18
N PRO A 129 15.40 6.08 -2.90
CA PRO A 129 16.25 4.89 -2.71
C PRO A 129 17.68 5.15 -3.23
N PRO A 130 18.69 4.37 -2.79
CA PRO A 130 20.02 4.40 -3.40
C PRO A 130 19.94 3.87 -4.83
N THR A 131 20.83 4.29 -5.74
CA THR A 131 20.83 3.80 -7.12
C THR A 131 21.28 2.34 -7.21
N PRO A 132 20.99 1.61 -8.30
CA PRO A 132 21.34 0.20 -8.43
C PRO A 132 22.87 0.00 -8.41
N GLU A 133 23.64 0.91 -8.99
CA GLU A 133 25.10 0.88 -8.95
C GLU A 133 25.65 1.04 -7.53
N SER A 134 24.99 1.84 -6.70
CA SER A 134 25.37 2.03 -5.29
C SER A 134 25.21 0.72 -4.51
N LEU A 135 24.12 0.00 -4.77
CA LEU A 135 23.89 -1.32 -4.19
C LEU A 135 24.93 -2.35 -4.69
N LEU A 136 25.18 -2.41 -5.99
CA LEU A 136 26.18 -3.33 -6.56
C LEU A 136 27.60 -3.02 -6.04
N ARG A 137 27.91 -1.75 -5.80
CA ARG A 137 29.17 -1.36 -5.15
C ARG A 137 29.26 -1.85 -3.71
N ALA A 138 28.16 -1.82 -2.96
CA ALA A 138 28.11 -2.40 -1.62
C ALA A 138 28.34 -3.92 -1.62
N ILE A 139 27.79 -4.63 -2.62
CA ILE A 139 28.06 -6.06 -2.82
C ILE A 139 29.55 -6.29 -3.09
N ARG A 140 30.18 -5.50 -3.96
CA ARG A 140 31.64 -5.58 -4.19
C ARG A 140 32.45 -5.29 -2.93
N ALA A 141 32.07 -4.28 -2.14
CA ALA A 141 32.73 -3.97 -0.87
C ALA A 141 32.63 -5.15 0.12
N LEU A 142 31.48 -5.82 0.18
CA LEU A 142 31.31 -7.03 0.98
C LEU A 142 32.20 -8.19 0.48
N GLN A 143 32.27 -8.38 -0.83
CA GLN A 143 33.17 -9.37 -1.42
C GLN A 143 34.64 -9.11 -1.10
N ASP A 144 35.04 -7.85 -1.05
CA ASP A 144 36.40 -7.48 -0.67
C ASP A 144 36.64 -7.70 0.82
N LYS A 145 35.66 -7.39 1.68
CA LYS A 145 35.70 -7.72 3.12
C LYS A 145 35.86 -9.22 3.35
N ILE A 146 35.16 -10.07 2.59
CA ILE A 146 35.29 -11.54 2.69
C ILE A 146 36.72 -12.00 2.36
N MET A 147 37.39 -11.35 1.42
CA MET A 147 38.75 -11.71 1.02
C MET A 147 39.80 -11.17 1.99
N SER A 148 39.73 -9.87 2.31
CA SER A 148 40.72 -9.16 3.12
C SER A 148 40.53 -9.36 4.63
N GLY A 149 39.31 -9.64 5.07
CA GLY A 149 38.90 -9.60 6.48
C GLY A 149 38.61 -8.19 7.01
N GLU A 150 38.79 -7.15 6.19
CA GLU A 150 38.66 -5.75 6.59
C GLU A 150 37.48 -5.07 5.88
N ALA A 151 36.60 -4.42 6.65
CA ALA A 151 35.56 -3.56 6.10
C ALA A 151 36.17 -2.21 5.71
N ARG A 152 36.40 -1.99 4.41
CA ARG A 152 36.89 -0.70 3.90
C ARG A 152 35.71 0.22 3.58
N SER A 153 35.60 1.33 4.30
CA SER A 153 34.70 2.42 3.92
C SER A 153 35.27 3.16 2.70
N THR A 154 34.50 3.28 1.63
CA THR A 154 34.92 3.99 0.41
C THR A 154 34.79 5.52 0.51
N ILE A 155 34.30 6.04 1.63
CA ILE A 155 34.05 7.46 1.85
C ILE A 155 34.95 7.93 3.00
N GLU A 156 35.95 8.73 2.67
CA GLU A 156 36.58 9.64 3.63
C GLU A 156 35.84 10.98 3.53
N PHE A 157 35.15 11.38 4.60
CA PHE A 157 34.51 12.69 4.62
C PHE A 157 35.59 13.76 4.76
N GLU A 158 35.64 14.70 3.82
CA GLU A 158 36.45 15.90 3.98
C GLU A 158 36.00 16.66 5.23
N LYS A 159 36.94 16.92 6.15
CA LYS A 159 36.67 17.76 7.32
C LYS A 159 36.66 19.21 6.87
N TYR A 160 35.47 19.73 6.59
CA TYR A 160 35.29 21.16 6.36
C TYR A 160 35.40 21.93 7.67
N ASP A 161 36.18 23.01 7.68
CA ASP A 161 36.21 23.94 8.80
C ASP A 161 34.91 24.75 8.81
N LEU A 162 34.04 24.44 9.76
CA LEU A 162 32.74 25.09 9.95
C LEU A 162 32.86 26.40 10.76
N SER A 163 34.08 26.84 11.12
CA SER A 163 34.32 28.05 11.94
C SER A 163 33.75 29.34 11.33
N GLY A 164 33.65 29.40 10.00
CA GLY A 164 33.08 30.53 9.26
C GLY A 164 31.55 30.49 9.10
N ILE A 165 30.91 29.37 9.40
CA ILE A 165 29.44 29.26 9.35
C ILE A 165 28.90 29.86 10.65
N LYS A 166 28.37 31.09 10.56
CA LYS A 166 27.59 31.67 11.66
C LYS A 166 26.48 30.69 12.01
N ALA A 167 26.47 30.22 13.26
CA ALA A 167 25.35 29.45 13.79
C ALA A 167 24.05 30.19 13.46
N ARG A 168 23.08 29.49 12.86
CA ARG A 168 21.74 30.05 12.63
C ARG A 168 21.25 30.63 13.97
N SER A 169 21.05 31.93 14.02
CA SER A 169 20.53 32.62 15.22
C SER A 169 19.06 32.33 15.45
N GLU A 170 18.36 31.88 14.42
CA GLU A 170 16.98 31.41 14.50
C GLU A 170 16.97 30.07 15.22
N GLN A 171 16.35 30.05 16.41
CA GLN A 171 16.00 28.81 17.08
C GLN A 171 15.25 27.92 16.07
N PRO A 172 15.54 26.60 16.03
CA PRO A 172 14.74 25.67 15.26
C PRO A 172 13.27 25.92 15.58
N LEU A 173 12.44 26.14 14.56
CA LEU A 173 11.00 26.28 14.75
C LEU A 173 10.51 25.08 15.55
N VAL A 174 10.06 25.34 16.78
CA VAL A 174 9.38 24.32 17.56
C VAL A 174 8.12 23.98 16.75
N PRO A 175 7.89 22.71 16.38
CA PRO A 175 6.66 22.35 15.71
C PRO A 175 5.48 22.83 16.56
N PRO A 176 4.43 23.39 15.95
CA PRO A 176 3.27 23.87 16.70
C PRO A 176 2.70 22.73 17.55
N SER A 177 2.03 23.10 18.64
CA SER A 177 1.30 22.16 19.50
C SER A 177 0.49 21.16 18.66
N PRO A 178 0.37 19.88 19.09
CA PRO A 178 -0.43 18.89 18.38
C PRO A 178 -1.81 19.48 18.09
N ARG A 179 -2.28 19.42 16.82
CA ARG A 179 -3.57 20.02 16.50
C ARG A 179 -4.67 19.29 17.30
N TYR A 180 -5.67 20.04 17.77
CA TYR A 180 -6.78 19.48 18.55
C TYR A 180 -7.49 18.39 17.76
N CYS A 181 -7.88 17.30 18.42
CA CYS A 181 -8.70 16.26 17.80
C CYS A 181 -10.08 16.84 17.48
N SER A 182 -10.38 17.08 16.21
CA SER A 182 -11.76 17.34 15.77
C SER A 182 -12.49 16.01 15.53
N PRO A 183 -13.81 15.95 15.73
CA PRO A 183 -14.59 14.79 15.31
C PRO A 183 -14.46 14.60 13.78
N THR A 184 -14.42 13.34 13.33
CA THR A 184 -14.35 13.01 11.91
C THR A 184 -15.52 13.64 11.15
N PRO A 185 -15.27 14.39 10.06
CA PRO A 185 -16.35 15.02 9.31
C PRO A 185 -17.19 13.96 8.57
N PRO A 186 -18.49 14.21 8.38
CA PRO A 186 -19.37 13.27 7.68
C PRO A 186 -19.00 13.16 6.20
N ILE A 187 -19.16 11.96 5.63
CA ILE A 187 -18.81 11.68 4.23
C ILE A 187 -19.82 12.31 3.27
N LYS A 188 -19.34 13.22 2.42
CA LYS A 188 -20.10 13.82 1.31
C LYS A 188 -19.94 12.98 0.05
N LEU A 189 -21.04 12.49 -0.52
CA LEU A 189 -21.02 11.55 -1.64
C LEU A 189 -20.97 12.21 -3.02
N ASP A 190 -21.66 13.33 -3.16
CA ASP A 190 -22.08 13.88 -4.44
C ASP A 190 -21.59 15.32 -4.63
N VAL A 191 -20.31 15.55 -4.31
CA VAL A 191 -19.68 16.88 -4.38
C VAL A 191 -19.68 17.38 -5.84
N PRO A 192 -20.39 18.47 -6.16
CA PRO A 192 -20.45 18.97 -7.52
C PRO A 192 -19.09 19.53 -7.93
N ARG A 193 -18.71 19.31 -9.20
CA ARG A 193 -17.58 19.98 -9.83
C ARG A 193 -18.05 20.75 -11.06
N ASP A 194 -17.43 21.90 -11.27
CA ASP A 194 -17.62 22.67 -12.49
C ASP A 194 -16.79 22.04 -13.61
N VAL A 195 -17.46 21.50 -14.63
CA VAL A 195 -16.84 20.80 -15.76
C VAL A 195 -17.57 21.15 -17.04
N ASP A 196 -16.81 21.51 -18.07
CA ASP A 196 -17.33 21.76 -19.41
C ASP A 196 -17.74 20.44 -20.09
N TRP A 197 -19.03 20.08 -19.94
CA TRP A 197 -19.60 18.84 -20.44
C TRP A 197 -21.11 18.97 -20.77
N GLU A 198 -21.43 19.68 -21.86
CA GLU A 198 -22.81 19.92 -22.34
C GLU A 198 -23.68 18.64 -22.47
N PHE A 199 -23.09 17.53 -22.93
CA PHE A 199 -23.81 16.26 -23.05
C PHE A 199 -24.25 15.73 -21.67
N GLY A 200 -23.38 15.87 -20.66
CA GLY A 200 -23.68 15.46 -19.30
C GLY A 200 -24.78 16.30 -18.66
N GLU A 201 -24.80 17.61 -18.93
CA GLU A 201 -25.87 18.50 -18.45
C GLU A 201 -27.23 18.07 -18.99
N LYS A 202 -27.34 17.82 -20.31
CA LYS A 202 -28.56 17.31 -20.94
C LYS A 202 -28.99 15.96 -20.35
N LEU A 203 -28.03 15.06 -20.15
CA LEU A 203 -28.29 13.74 -19.57
C LEU A 203 -28.79 13.85 -18.12
N VAL A 204 -28.22 14.75 -17.32
CA VAL A 204 -28.66 15.01 -15.94
C VAL A 204 -30.05 15.63 -15.91
N GLU A 205 -30.37 16.56 -16.80
CA GLU A 205 -31.72 17.14 -16.92
C GLU A 205 -32.76 16.08 -17.26
N GLU A 206 -32.43 15.20 -18.22
CA GLU A 206 -33.27 14.08 -18.60
C GLU A 206 -33.49 13.13 -17.41
N MET A 207 -32.43 12.73 -16.71
CA MET A 207 -32.51 11.88 -15.51
C MET A 207 -33.33 12.54 -14.39
N LYS A 208 -33.17 13.85 -14.16
CA LYS A 208 -33.97 14.59 -13.18
C LYS A 208 -35.45 14.57 -13.51
N SER A 209 -35.80 14.63 -14.80
CA SER A 209 -37.19 14.54 -15.26
C SER A 209 -37.76 13.13 -15.08
N GLU A 210 -37.00 12.08 -15.43
CA GLU A 210 -37.43 10.69 -15.35
C GLU A 210 -37.52 10.15 -13.92
N LEU A 211 -36.62 10.61 -13.04
CA LEU A 211 -36.47 10.14 -11.66
C LEU A 211 -37.11 11.09 -10.63
N LYS A 212 -37.95 12.04 -11.06
CA LYS A 212 -38.55 13.04 -10.20
C LYS A 212 -39.22 12.41 -8.96
N GLY A 213 -38.76 12.82 -7.78
CA GLY A 213 -39.27 12.34 -6.49
C GLY A 213 -38.63 11.04 -5.95
N LEU A 214 -37.67 10.46 -6.67
CA LEU A 214 -37.00 9.20 -6.26
C LEU A 214 -35.55 9.42 -5.78
N TYR A 215 -34.94 10.57 -6.06
CA TYR A 215 -33.55 10.90 -5.70
C TYR A 215 -33.49 12.01 -4.64
N LYS A 216 -32.42 11.99 -3.83
CA LYS A 216 -32.02 13.10 -2.95
C LYS A 216 -31.27 14.18 -3.73
N SER A 217 -30.30 13.74 -4.53
CA SER A 217 -29.49 14.61 -5.38
C SER A 217 -28.99 13.88 -6.62
N ILE A 218 -28.83 14.64 -7.71
CA ILE A 218 -28.15 14.21 -8.94
C ILE A 218 -27.14 15.29 -9.29
N THR A 219 -25.85 14.96 -9.27
CA THR A 219 -24.77 15.91 -9.50
C THR A 219 -23.74 15.36 -10.49
N ILE A 220 -23.08 16.27 -11.21
CA ILE A 220 -21.91 15.95 -12.03
C ILE A 220 -20.68 16.05 -11.13
N THR A 221 -19.97 14.95 -10.96
CA THR A 221 -18.79 14.87 -10.09
C THR A 221 -17.49 15.03 -10.87
N ASP A 222 -17.49 14.71 -12.17
CA ASP A 222 -16.36 14.87 -13.09
C ASP A 222 -16.86 14.73 -14.53
N LYS A 223 -15.99 14.98 -15.52
CA LYS A 223 -16.30 14.72 -16.93
C LYS A 223 -16.64 13.23 -17.11
N ASN A 224 -17.78 12.95 -17.73
CA ASN A 224 -18.34 11.60 -17.89
C ASN A 224 -18.72 10.87 -16.57
N ARG A 225 -18.88 11.58 -15.45
CA ARG A 225 -19.27 10.99 -14.15
C ARG A 225 -20.44 11.70 -13.51
N ILE A 226 -21.51 10.96 -13.26
CA ILE A 226 -22.73 11.45 -12.62
C ILE A 226 -22.95 10.66 -11.32
N ALA A 227 -23.25 11.35 -10.23
CA ALA A 227 -23.63 10.74 -8.96
C ALA A 227 -25.14 10.94 -8.71
N ILE A 228 -25.83 9.87 -8.32
CA ILE A 228 -27.24 9.86 -7.94
C ILE A 228 -27.33 9.34 -6.51
N HIS A 229 -27.71 10.20 -5.57
CA HIS A 229 -27.94 9.82 -4.18
C HIS A 229 -29.41 9.47 -3.99
N VAL A 230 -29.70 8.28 -3.45
CA VAL A 230 -31.05 7.72 -3.34
C VAL A 230 -31.29 7.12 -1.95
N GLU A 231 -32.56 6.96 -1.58
CA GLU A 231 -32.96 6.17 -0.40
C GLU A 231 -33.06 4.69 -0.76
N LYS A 232 -32.72 3.79 0.19
CA LYS A 232 -32.80 2.31 0.00
C LYS A 232 -34.13 1.85 -0.61
N LYS A 233 -35.24 2.45 -0.21
CA LYS A 233 -36.60 2.10 -0.66
C LYS A 233 -36.86 2.38 -2.16
N ASP A 234 -36.16 3.36 -2.73
CA ASP A 234 -36.41 3.85 -4.10
C ASP A 234 -35.46 3.23 -5.13
N VAL A 235 -34.40 2.55 -4.66
CA VAL A 235 -33.33 1.95 -5.47
C VAL A 235 -33.87 1.02 -6.57
N VAL A 236 -34.81 0.13 -6.24
CA VAL A 236 -35.37 -0.85 -7.19
C VAL A 236 -36.13 -0.14 -8.33
N THR A 237 -36.92 0.88 -7.99
CA THR A 237 -37.68 1.67 -8.97
C THR A 237 -36.76 2.46 -9.89
N ILE A 238 -35.69 3.04 -9.34
CA ILE A 238 -34.67 3.75 -10.10
C ILE A 238 -33.92 2.80 -11.02
N ALA A 239 -33.53 1.63 -10.51
CA ALA A 239 -32.84 0.60 -11.29
C ALA A 239 -33.68 0.15 -12.49
N SER A 240 -34.98 -0.08 -12.30
CA SER A 240 -35.91 -0.43 -13.38
C SER A 240 -36.01 0.63 -14.48
N LYS A 241 -35.90 1.92 -14.13
CA LYS A 241 -35.91 3.02 -15.11
C LYS A 241 -34.56 3.14 -15.82
N LEU A 242 -33.46 3.10 -15.08
CA LEU A 242 -32.11 3.27 -15.61
C LEU A 242 -31.62 2.08 -16.44
N SER A 243 -32.08 0.87 -16.15
CA SER A 243 -31.72 -0.34 -16.90
C SER A 243 -32.14 -0.30 -18.37
N LYS A 244 -33.07 0.58 -18.73
CA LYS A 244 -33.46 0.83 -20.13
C LYS A 244 -32.39 1.56 -20.94
N LYS A 245 -31.50 2.31 -20.28
CA LYS A 245 -30.43 3.11 -20.90
C LYS A 245 -29.04 2.54 -20.61
N PHE A 246 -28.82 2.09 -19.38
CA PHE A 246 -27.56 1.50 -18.94
C PHE A 246 -27.75 0.00 -18.84
N ASP A 247 -27.07 -0.76 -19.70
CA ASP A 247 -27.22 -2.22 -19.79
C ASP A 247 -26.29 -3.00 -18.84
N HIS A 248 -25.36 -2.32 -18.16
CA HIS A 248 -24.33 -2.99 -17.40
C HIS A 248 -23.96 -2.31 -16.08
N VAL A 249 -23.81 -3.12 -15.03
CA VAL A 249 -23.14 -2.75 -13.78
C VAL A 249 -21.67 -3.14 -13.90
N LYS A 250 -20.77 -2.16 -13.88
CA LYS A 250 -19.31 -2.36 -13.91
C LYS A 250 -18.75 -2.78 -12.56
N ASN A 251 -19.32 -2.24 -11.49
CA ASN A 251 -18.85 -2.47 -10.14
C ASN A 251 -19.98 -2.27 -9.12
N VAL A 252 -19.95 -3.05 -8.04
CA VAL A 252 -20.72 -2.81 -6.81
C VAL A 252 -19.71 -2.64 -5.70
N ASN A 253 -19.83 -1.56 -4.95
CA ASN A 253 -18.87 -1.20 -3.93
C ASN A 253 -19.58 -0.88 -2.61
N VAL A 254 -18.90 -1.16 -1.50
CA VAL A 254 -19.40 -0.87 -0.14
C VAL A 254 -18.36 -0.09 0.62
N ILE A 255 -18.79 1.06 1.16
CA ILE A 255 -17.96 1.91 2.00
C ILE A 255 -18.45 1.77 3.44
N ASP A 256 -17.63 1.18 4.31
CA ASP A 256 -17.87 1.11 5.75
C ASP A 256 -17.48 2.42 6.44
N ILE A 257 -18.43 3.04 7.14
CA ILE A 257 -18.29 4.30 7.88
C ILE A 257 -18.65 4.08 9.36
N PRO A 258 -17.70 3.58 10.19
CA PRO A 258 -17.98 3.23 11.58
C PRO A 258 -18.47 4.39 12.44
N HIS A 259 -17.92 5.60 12.24
CA HIS A 259 -18.28 6.77 13.05
C HIS A 259 -19.69 7.30 12.74
N GLU A 260 -20.28 6.94 11.60
CA GLU A 260 -21.66 7.25 11.23
C GLU A 260 -22.60 6.04 11.42
N ASP A 261 -22.10 4.91 11.95
CA ASP A 261 -22.81 3.63 12.06
C ASP A 261 -23.56 3.22 10.78
N SER A 262 -22.97 3.49 9.61
CA SER A 262 -23.60 3.24 8.31
C SER A 262 -22.64 2.65 7.28
N PHE A 263 -23.22 1.96 6.31
CA PHE A 263 -22.60 1.58 5.05
C PHE A 263 -23.15 2.44 3.91
N ILE A 264 -22.31 2.69 2.92
CA ILE A 264 -22.74 3.25 1.64
C ILE A 264 -22.57 2.18 0.59
N VAL A 265 -23.69 1.79 -0.02
CA VAL A 265 -23.71 0.87 -1.14
C VAL A 265 -23.71 1.69 -2.43
N GLU A 266 -22.78 1.40 -3.32
CA GLU A 266 -22.56 2.09 -4.58
C GLU A 266 -22.70 1.12 -5.75
N TYR A 267 -23.49 1.48 -6.74
CA TYR A 267 -23.55 0.80 -8.03
C TYR A 267 -23.00 1.70 -9.12
N GLN A 268 -22.01 1.21 -9.87
CA GLN A 268 -21.43 1.92 -11.00
C GLN A 268 -22.01 1.38 -12.31
N LEU A 269 -22.88 2.16 -12.92
CA LEU A 269 -23.56 1.82 -14.16
C LEU A 269 -22.82 2.35 -15.38
N SER A 270 -22.93 1.61 -16.47
CA SER A 270 -22.49 2.02 -17.80
C SER A 270 -23.32 1.33 -18.87
N SER A 271 -23.16 1.72 -20.12
CA SER A 271 -23.74 1.02 -21.27
C SER A 271 -22.64 0.56 -22.21
N TYR A 272 -22.66 -0.71 -22.60
CA TYR A 272 -21.84 -1.22 -23.70
C TYR A 272 -22.58 -1.18 -25.04
N SER A 273 -23.91 -1.12 -25.02
CA SER A 273 -24.73 -1.12 -26.24
C SER A 273 -24.80 0.25 -26.90
N VAL A 274 -24.77 1.33 -26.11
CA VAL A 274 -24.90 2.71 -26.60
C VAL A 274 -23.54 3.39 -26.59
N LYS A 275 -22.97 3.59 -27.79
CA LYS A 275 -21.61 4.16 -27.97
C LYS A 275 -21.39 5.49 -27.25
N GLU A 276 -22.41 6.34 -27.21
CA GLU A 276 -22.36 7.66 -26.56
C GLU A 276 -22.29 7.57 -25.03
N LEU A 277 -22.87 6.51 -24.45
CA LEU A 277 -22.90 6.27 -23.01
C LEU A 277 -21.75 5.37 -22.52
N MET A 278 -21.02 4.70 -23.42
CA MET A 278 -19.83 3.90 -23.08
C MET A 278 -18.79 4.61 -22.20
N PRO A 279 -18.41 5.88 -22.46
CA PRO A 279 -17.47 6.59 -21.61
C PRO A 279 -18.09 7.10 -20.30
N VAL A 280 -19.43 7.11 -20.20
CA VAL A 280 -20.17 7.67 -19.06
C VAL A 280 -20.33 6.62 -17.96
N ILE A 281 -20.05 7.04 -16.72
CA ILE A 281 -20.27 6.25 -15.52
C ILE A 281 -21.30 6.98 -14.66
N VAL A 282 -22.35 6.26 -14.28
CA VAL A 282 -23.39 6.75 -13.37
C VAL A 282 -23.32 5.97 -12.07
N ASN A 283 -23.06 6.66 -10.97
CA ASN A 283 -22.92 6.06 -9.66
C ASN A 283 -24.23 6.24 -8.88
N ILE A 284 -24.86 5.16 -8.45
CA ILE A 284 -26.01 5.19 -7.55
C ILE A 284 -25.51 4.93 -6.14
N PHE A 285 -25.72 5.88 -5.23
CA PHE A 285 -25.35 5.77 -3.83
C PHE A 285 -26.57 5.66 -2.94
N ALA A 286 -26.57 4.67 -2.05
CA ALA A 286 -27.57 4.53 -1.00
C ALA A 286 -26.92 4.21 0.34
N ARG A 287 -27.37 4.92 1.39
CA ARG A 287 -26.92 4.71 2.77
C ARG A 287 -27.81 3.66 3.44
N ILE A 288 -27.19 2.72 4.15
CA ILE A 288 -27.86 1.73 5.00
C ILE A 288 -27.21 1.68 6.39
N PRO A 289 -27.96 1.42 7.46
CA PRO A 289 -27.38 1.30 8.80
C PRO A 289 -26.54 0.02 8.94
N ARG A 290 -25.49 0.04 9.77
CA ARG A 290 -24.69 -1.17 10.05
C ARG A 290 -25.47 -2.25 10.80
N SER A 291 -26.44 -1.84 11.60
CA SER A 291 -27.33 -2.73 12.37
C SER A 291 -28.28 -3.56 11.49
N ASP A 292 -28.66 -3.04 10.31
CA ASP A 292 -29.45 -3.75 9.29
C ASP A 292 -28.73 -3.68 7.93
N ALA A 293 -27.68 -4.49 7.81
CA ALA A 293 -26.82 -4.60 6.63
C ALA A 293 -27.51 -5.35 5.47
N ARG A 294 -28.72 -4.93 5.11
CA ARG A 294 -29.51 -5.50 3.99
C ARG A 294 -29.73 -4.48 2.89
N PHE A 295 -29.69 -4.92 1.64
CA PHE A 295 -29.89 -4.09 0.47
C PHE A 295 -30.69 -4.86 -0.60
N PRO A 296 -31.56 -4.24 -1.41
CA PRO A 296 -32.21 -4.96 -2.50
C PRO A 296 -31.19 -5.34 -3.59
N SER A 297 -31.22 -6.59 -4.04
CA SER A 297 -30.44 -7.02 -5.20
C SER A 297 -30.96 -6.35 -6.47
N LEU A 298 -30.04 -5.97 -7.34
CA LEU A 298 -30.34 -5.39 -8.65
C LEU A 298 -30.02 -6.35 -9.81
N THR A 299 -29.68 -7.61 -9.50
CA THR A 299 -29.42 -8.68 -10.47
C THR A 299 -30.56 -8.91 -11.46
N VAL A 300 -31.81 -8.70 -11.03
CA VAL A 300 -33.00 -8.81 -11.88
C VAL A 300 -32.94 -7.82 -13.07
N PHE A 301 -32.32 -6.65 -12.89
CA PHE A 301 -32.13 -5.66 -13.95
C PHE A 301 -30.77 -5.79 -14.63
N TRP A 302 -29.74 -6.13 -13.86
CA TRP A 302 -28.37 -6.27 -14.33
C TRP A 302 -27.74 -7.57 -13.83
N PRO A 303 -27.79 -8.65 -14.62
CA PRO A 303 -27.17 -9.92 -14.24
C PRO A 303 -25.67 -9.79 -13.92
N SER A 304 -24.97 -8.78 -14.44
CA SER A 304 -23.55 -8.54 -14.13
C SER A 304 -23.29 -8.12 -12.68
N ALA A 305 -24.30 -7.71 -11.93
CA ALA A 305 -24.16 -7.37 -10.51
C ALA A 305 -23.96 -8.61 -9.61
N ASP A 306 -24.30 -9.82 -10.08
CA ASP A 306 -24.36 -11.02 -9.23
C ASP A 306 -23.06 -11.29 -8.47
N TYR A 307 -21.95 -11.37 -9.22
CA TYR A 307 -20.63 -11.65 -8.66
C TYR A 307 -20.22 -10.59 -7.62
N LEU A 308 -20.49 -9.33 -7.92
CA LEU A 308 -20.07 -8.19 -7.11
C LEU A 308 -20.91 -8.05 -5.84
N GLU A 309 -22.22 -8.30 -5.91
CA GLU A 309 -23.09 -8.37 -4.72
C GLU A 309 -22.62 -9.46 -3.75
N ARG A 310 -22.27 -10.65 -4.27
CA ARG A 310 -21.76 -11.76 -3.47
C ARG A 310 -20.38 -11.46 -2.88
N GLU A 311 -19.52 -10.79 -3.62
CA GLU A 311 -18.23 -10.30 -3.12
C GLU A 311 -18.43 -9.32 -1.95
N MET A 312 -19.37 -8.38 -2.07
CA MET A 312 -19.69 -7.44 -0.99
C MET A 312 -20.30 -8.12 0.24
N TYR A 313 -20.99 -9.25 0.06
CA TYR A 313 -21.41 -10.10 1.17
C TYR A 313 -20.22 -10.79 1.85
N ASP A 314 -19.33 -11.42 1.09
CA ASP A 314 -18.16 -12.12 1.67
C ASP A 314 -17.25 -11.14 2.43
N LEU A 315 -17.03 -9.94 1.88
CA LEU A 315 -16.07 -8.97 2.41
C LEU A 315 -16.65 -8.03 3.49
N PHE A 316 -17.89 -7.56 3.33
CA PHE A 316 -18.54 -6.58 4.21
C PHE A 316 -19.81 -7.10 4.88
N GLY A 317 -20.31 -8.27 4.52
CA GLY A 317 -21.51 -8.86 5.12
C GLY A 317 -22.80 -8.12 4.80
N ILE A 318 -22.86 -7.47 3.63
CA ILE A 318 -24.10 -6.86 3.15
C ILE A 318 -24.94 -7.95 2.48
N TRP A 319 -26.16 -8.16 2.97
CA TRP A 319 -27.08 -9.14 2.40
C TRP A 319 -27.94 -8.52 1.30
N PHE A 320 -27.85 -9.07 0.08
CA PHE A 320 -28.62 -8.60 -1.06
C PHE A 320 -29.93 -9.40 -1.25
N ASP A 321 -31.06 -8.78 -0.92
CA ASP A 321 -32.39 -9.40 -1.00
C ASP A 321 -32.78 -9.67 -2.45
N GLY A 322 -33.02 -10.93 -2.81
CA GLY A 322 -33.46 -11.36 -4.14
C GLY A 322 -32.35 -11.90 -5.04
N ASN A 323 -31.08 -11.88 -4.61
CA ASN A 323 -30.01 -12.55 -5.33
C ASN A 323 -30.06 -14.07 -5.07
N PRO A 324 -30.11 -14.92 -6.13
CA PRO A 324 -30.32 -16.36 -6.00
C PRO A 324 -29.14 -17.13 -5.39
N ALA A 325 -27.92 -16.60 -5.48
CA ALA A 325 -26.69 -17.24 -5.03
C ALA A 325 -26.13 -16.63 -3.72
N MET A 326 -26.97 -15.89 -2.99
CA MET A 326 -26.61 -15.34 -1.69
C MET A 326 -26.46 -16.41 -0.61
N GLY A 327 -25.45 -16.24 0.23
CA GLY A 327 -25.11 -17.16 1.32
C GLY A 327 -24.08 -18.23 0.93
N GLU A 328 -23.80 -18.42 -0.35
CA GLU A 328 -22.70 -19.26 -0.84
C GLU A 328 -21.40 -18.45 -0.88
N ARG A 329 -20.60 -18.55 0.19
CA ARG A 329 -19.25 -17.97 0.22
C ARG A 329 -18.42 -18.60 -0.89
N PHE A 330 -17.78 -17.76 -1.70
CA PHE A 330 -16.99 -18.25 -2.84
C PHE A 330 -15.62 -17.59 -2.94
N LEU A 331 -15.44 -16.40 -2.38
CA LEU A 331 -14.16 -15.69 -2.43
C LEU A 331 -13.26 -16.07 -1.25
N LEU A 332 -13.84 -16.19 -0.05
CA LEU A 332 -13.08 -16.40 1.18
C LEU A 332 -12.95 -17.88 1.54
N ALA A 333 -11.76 -18.27 2.00
CA ALA A 333 -11.54 -19.61 2.54
C ALA A 333 -12.34 -19.83 3.83
N PRO A 334 -12.75 -21.07 4.17
CA PRO A 334 -13.61 -21.35 5.33
C PRO A 334 -13.04 -20.87 6.68
N ASP A 335 -11.72 -20.75 6.79
CA ASP A 335 -10.99 -20.29 7.97
C ASP A 335 -10.82 -18.76 8.04
N THR A 336 -11.23 -18.02 7.00
CA THR A 336 -11.14 -16.56 6.97
C THR A 336 -12.11 -15.95 8.00
N PRO A 337 -11.67 -14.96 8.79
CA PRO A 337 -12.57 -14.22 9.67
C PRO A 337 -13.76 -13.63 8.92
N GLU A 338 -14.92 -13.59 9.57
CA GLU A 338 -16.12 -13.03 8.97
C GLU A 338 -15.96 -11.54 8.64
N PHE A 339 -16.27 -11.18 7.40
CA PHE A 339 -16.30 -9.82 6.88
C PHE A 339 -14.97 -9.06 7.10
N PRO A 340 -13.86 -9.54 6.50
CA PRO A 340 -12.52 -9.06 6.78
C PRO A 340 -12.28 -7.59 6.43
N LEU A 341 -13.13 -6.97 5.60
CA LEU A 341 -13.02 -5.55 5.23
C LEU A 341 -13.88 -4.61 6.07
N ARG A 342 -14.67 -5.12 7.02
CA ARG A 342 -15.29 -4.24 8.02
C ARG A 342 -14.20 -3.60 8.89
N LYS A 343 -14.36 -2.31 9.14
CA LYS A 343 -13.46 -1.51 9.99
C LYS A 343 -13.73 -1.74 11.49
N ASP A 344 -14.13 -2.96 11.87
CA ASP A 344 -14.43 -3.35 13.25
C ASP A 344 -13.16 -3.55 14.08
N ARG A 345 -12.02 -3.81 13.43
CA ARG A 345 -10.72 -3.76 14.11
C ARG A 345 -10.39 -2.32 14.46
N LYS A 346 -10.57 -1.98 15.74
CA LYS A 346 -10.08 -0.74 16.35
C LYS A 346 -8.55 -0.66 16.27
N LEU A 347 -8.02 -0.21 15.14
CA LEU A 347 -6.72 0.44 15.11
C LEU A 347 -6.93 1.84 15.73
N ARG A 348 -5.96 2.35 16.50
CA ARG A 348 -6.02 3.74 17.01
C ARG A 348 -6.33 4.66 15.82
N GLU A 349 -7.47 5.35 15.88
CA GLU A 349 -7.99 6.17 14.79
C GLU A 349 -6.96 7.18 14.29
N GLU A 350 -6.84 7.33 12.97
CA GLU A 350 -6.13 8.43 12.35
C GLU A 350 -6.89 9.73 12.64
N GLN A 351 -6.26 10.60 13.41
CA GLN A 351 -6.82 11.90 13.77
C GLN A 351 -6.49 12.90 12.67
N TYR A 352 -7.52 13.45 12.03
CA TYR A 352 -7.36 14.56 11.10
C TYR A 352 -7.16 15.85 11.88
N TYR A 353 -6.27 16.69 11.37
CA TYR A 353 -5.82 17.90 12.02
C TYR A 353 -6.19 19.09 11.11
N GLU A 354 -7.07 19.99 11.52
CA GLU A 354 -7.33 21.25 10.77
C GLU A 354 -6.50 22.42 11.32
N GLU A 355 -6.12 23.35 10.44
CA GLU A 355 -5.51 24.62 10.82
C GLU A 355 -6.60 25.66 11.07
N VAL A 356 -6.80 26.03 12.33
CA VAL A 356 -7.64 27.19 12.66
C VAL A 356 -6.83 28.44 12.31
N LYS A 357 -7.24 29.16 11.26
CA LYS A 357 -6.86 30.57 11.09
C LYS A 357 -7.55 31.36 12.22
N GLN A 358 -6.75 31.85 13.17
CA GLN A 358 -7.21 32.85 14.15
C GLN A 358 -7.52 34.18 13.47
#